data_AF-A0A2I0JFQ7-F1
#
_entry.id   AF-A0A2I0JFQ7-F1
#
_cell.length_a   1.000
_cell.length_b   1.000
_cell.length_c   1.000
_cell.angle_alpha   90.00
_cell.angle_beta   90.00
_cell.angle_gamma   90.00
#
_symmetry.space_group_name_H-M   'P 1'
#
loop_
_entity.id
_entity.type
_entity.pdbx_description
1 polymer ?
#
loop_
_entity_poly.entity_id
_entity_poly.type
_entity_poly.pdbx_seq_one_letter_code
_entity_poly.pdbx_strand_id
1 'polypeptide(L)' 'MDQRGSESVALDEILSELRQTFRTGRTRPVAWRKAQLRAIIDLVQDNEERIFTALLEDLGKHPVESYRDE' A
#
# COMPACT_ATOMS: atom_id res chain seq x y z
N MET A 1 -20.65 -21.70 0.35
CA MET A 1 -20.13 -20.42 0.86
C MET A 1 -19.88 -19.56 -0.35
N ASP A 2 -20.64 -18.49 -0.49
CA ASP A 2 -20.56 -17.52 -1.57
C ASP A 2 -19.33 -16.61 -1.40
N GLN A 3 -18.80 -16.09 -2.51
CA GLN A 3 -17.54 -15.31 -2.55
C GLN A 3 -17.56 -14.12 -1.56
N ARG A 4 -18.71 -13.49 -1.36
CA ARG A 4 -18.90 -12.38 -0.40
C ARG A 4 -18.71 -12.78 1.06
N GLY A 5 -19.11 -14.00 1.44
CA GLY A 5 -18.88 -14.52 2.80
C GLY A 5 -17.42 -14.89 3.05
N SER A 6 -16.67 -15.23 1.99
CA SER A 6 -15.24 -15.49 2.08
C SER A 6 -14.43 -14.19 2.20
N GLU A 7 -14.83 -13.13 1.50
CA GLU A 7 -14.18 -11.82 1.57
C GLU A 7 -14.37 -11.15 2.94
N SER A 8 -15.54 -11.26 3.55
CA SER A 8 -15.78 -10.66 4.87
C SER A 8 -14.92 -11.29 5.96
N VAL A 9 -14.77 -12.61 5.94
CA VAL A 9 -13.93 -13.33 6.90
C VAL A 9 -12.45 -12.96 6.71
N ALA A 10 -11.98 -12.89 5.46
CA ALA A 10 -10.61 -12.46 5.17
C ALA A 10 -10.33 -11.02 5.64
N LEU A 11 -11.29 -10.11 5.48
CA LEU A 11 -11.16 -8.74 5.97
C LEU A 11 -11.03 -8.68 7.49
N ASP A 12 -11.85 -9.44 8.22
CA ASP A 12 -11.82 -9.45 9.69
C ASP A 12 -10.48 -10.00 10.22
N GLU A 13 -9.90 -10.99 9.57
CA GLU A 13 -8.58 -11.52 9.89
C GLU A 13 -7.47 -10.47 9.69
N ILE A 14 -7.47 -9.79 8.55
CA ILE A 14 -6.52 -8.71 8.25
C ILE A 14 -6.65 -7.58 9.29
N LEU A 15 -7.88 -7.16 9.60
CA LEU A 15 -8.12 -6.11 10.59
C LEU A 15 -7.66 -6.53 11.99
N SER A 16 -7.86 -7.79 12.37
CA SER A 16 -7.40 -8.34 13.64
C SER A 16 -5.89 -8.27 13.74
N GLU A 17 -5.17 -8.73 12.71
CA GLU A 17 -3.70 -8.72 12.68
C GLU A 17 -3.13 -7.29 12.78
N LEU A 18 -3.67 -6.35 12.00
CA LEU A 18 -3.22 -4.96 12.02
C LEU A 18 -3.44 -4.33 13.40
N ARG A 19 -4.60 -4.57 14.03
CA ARG A 19 -4.90 -4.09 15.39
C ARG A 19 -3.97 -4.70 16.41
N GLN A 20 -3.67 -5.99 16.32
CA GLN A 20 -2.72 -6.64 17.23
C GLN A 20 -1.32 -6.06 17.06
N THR A 21 -0.83 -5.94 15.83
CA THR A 21 0.46 -5.28 15.52
C THR A 21 0.56 -3.90 16.16
N PHE A 22 -0.47 -3.07 16.04
CA PHE A 22 -0.49 -1.76 16.65
C PHE A 22 -0.49 -1.82 18.18
N ARG A 23 -1.31 -2.69 18.78
CA ARG A 23 -1.44 -2.86 20.24
C ARG A 23 -0.15 -3.30 20.90
N THR A 24 0.70 -4.08 20.21
CA THR A 24 2.03 -4.44 20.72
C THR A 24 2.96 -3.23 20.93
N GLY A 25 2.63 -2.06 20.38
CA GLY A 25 3.47 -0.87 20.41
C GLY A 25 4.62 -0.91 19.41
N ARG A 26 4.74 -1.98 18.59
CA ARG A 26 5.78 -2.14 17.55
C ARG A 26 5.89 -0.95 16.61
N THR A 27 4.78 -0.25 16.33
CA THR A 27 4.72 0.88 15.42
C THR A 27 5.06 2.25 16.06
N ARG A 28 5.20 2.31 17.40
CA ARG A 28 5.47 3.55 18.15
C ARG A 28 6.88 4.11 17.96
N PRO A 29 7.96 3.30 17.98
CA PRO A 29 9.32 3.82 17.89
C PRO A 29 9.54 4.65 16.62
N VAL A 30 10.19 5.81 16.76
CA VAL A 30 10.53 6.69 15.63
C VAL A 30 11.36 5.96 14.58
N ALA A 31 12.30 5.10 15.01
CA ALA A 31 13.12 4.30 14.10
C ALA A 31 12.27 3.38 13.21
N TRP A 32 11.25 2.73 13.78
CA TRP A 32 10.33 1.88 13.01
C TRP A 32 9.57 2.71 11.97
N ARG A 33 9.02 3.86 12.36
CA ARG A 33 8.30 4.74 11.44
C ARG A 33 9.19 5.24 10.30
N LYS A 34 10.44 5.64 10.60
CA LYS A 34 11.42 6.05 9.57
C LYS A 34 11.75 4.90 8.61
N ALA A 35 11.92 3.68 9.12
CA ALA A 35 12.16 2.51 8.29
C ALA A 35 10.98 2.21 7.35
N GLN A 36 9.74 2.34 7.83
CA GLN A 36 8.56 2.16 6.97
C GLN A 36 8.43 3.25 5.90
N LEU A 37 8.70 4.52 6.24
CA LEU A 37 8.71 5.61 5.25
C LEU A 37 9.76 5.39 4.17
N ARG A 38 10.95 4.91 4.56
CA ARG A 38 11.99 4.52 3.60
C ARG A 38 11.51 3.41 2.68
N ALA A 39 10.94 2.34 3.25
CA ALA A 39 10.41 1.22 2.47
C ALA A 39 9.30 1.64 1.50
N ILE A 40 8.45 2.63 1.85
CA ILE A 40 7.43 3.17 0.93
C ILE A 40 8.10 3.94 -0.23
N ILE A 41 9.12 4.74 0.06
CA ILE A 41 9.88 5.44 -0.99
C ILE A 41 10.52 4.42 -1.93
N ASP A 42 11.21 3.42 -1.37
CA ASP A 42 11.88 2.37 -2.14
C ASP A 42 10.85 1.58 -2.97
N LEU A 43 9.68 1.23 -2.40
CA LEU A 43 8.58 0.59 -3.11
C LEU A 43 8.13 1.37 -4.35
N VAL A 44 7.95 2.69 -4.21
CA VAL A 44 7.52 3.55 -5.33
C VAL A 44 8.62 3.63 -6.38
N GLN A 45 9.88 3.82 -5.97
CA GLN A 45 11.02 3.91 -6.87
C GLN A 45 11.24 2.61 -7.65
N ASP A 46 11.23 1.47 -6.96
CA ASP A 46 11.45 0.15 -7.55
C ASP A 46 10.33 -0.27 -8.52
N ASN A 47 9.15 0.34 -8.42
CA ASN A 47 7.99 0.01 -9.23
C ASN A 47 7.51 1.16 -10.12
N GLU A 48 8.31 2.21 -10.30
CA GLU A 48 7.91 3.44 -10.98
C GLU A 48 7.33 3.16 -12.38
N GLU A 49 8.04 2.40 -13.21
CA GLU A 49 7.57 2.05 -14.57
C GLU A 49 6.27 1.22 -14.54
N ARG A 50 6.14 0.30 -13.59
CA ARG A 50 4.93 -0.53 -13.45
C ARG A 50 3.73 0.30 -13.05
N ILE A 51 3.94 1.29 -12.18
CA ILE A 51 2.90 2.23 -11.76
C ILE A 51 2.49 3.10 -12.94
N PHE A 52 3.43 3.62 -13.73
CA PHE A 52 3.09 4.40 -14.93
C PHE A 52 2.32 3.60 -15.97
N THR A 53 2.72 2.36 -16.24
CA THR A 53 1.99 1.48 -17.16
C THR A 53 0.55 1.26 -16.68
N ALA A 54 0.36 0.95 -15.40
CA ALA A 54 -0.99 0.78 -14.84
C ALA A 54 -1.83 2.07 -14.94
N LEU A 55 -1.24 3.24 -14.65
CA LEU A 55 -1.93 4.52 -14.77
C LEU A 55 -2.32 4.85 -16.22
N LEU A 56 -1.48 4.49 -17.18
CA LEU A 56 -1.80 4.64 -18.59
C LEU A 56 -2.91 3.69 -19.04
N GLU A 57 -2.84 2.42 -18.63
CA GLU A 57 -3.83 1.40 -18.99
C GLU A 57 -5.21 1.67 -18.38
N ASP A 58 -5.25 2.05 -17.10
CA ASP A 58 -6.51 2.21 -16.36
C ASP A 58 -7.12 3.61 -16.57
N LEU A 59 -6.28 4.65 -16.64
CA LEU A 59 -6.72 6.05 -16.61
C LEU A 59 -6.33 6.85 -17.85
N GLY A 60 -5.54 6.27 -18.76
CA GLY A 60 -5.02 7.00 -19.93
C GLY A 60 -3.97 8.07 -19.59
N LYS A 61 -3.47 8.11 -18.35
CA LYS A 61 -2.51 9.14 -17.92
C LYS A 61 -1.12 8.84 -18.46
N HIS A 62 -0.53 9.81 -19.18
CA HIS A 62 0.83 9.67 -19.67
C HIS A 62 1.84 9.72 -18.49
N PRO A 63 3.00 9.03 -18.57
CA PRO A 63 4.00 9.02 -17.48
C PRO A 63 4.43 10.41 -16.99
N VAL A 64 4.54 11.39 -17.90
CA VAL A 64 4.91 12.77 -17.57
C VAL A 64 3.87 13.44 -16.66
N GLU A 65 2.58 13.26 -16.95
CA GLU A 65 1.46 13.77 -16.14
C GLU A 65 1.33 13.00 -14.82
N SER A 66 1.75 11.73 -14.81
CA SER A 66 1.74 10.90 -13.60
C SER A 66 2.85 11.27 -12.61
N TYR A 67 3.96 11.84 -13.10
CA TYR A 67 5.11 12.24 -12.28
C TYR A 67 5.06 13.71 -11.82
N ARG A 68 4.36 14.57 -12.56
CA ARG A 68 4.20 15.99 -12.26
C ARG A 68 2.72 16.36 -12.27
N ASP A 69 2.17 16.65 -11.09
CA ASP A 69 0.93 17.44 -10.98
C ASP A 69 1.33 18.91 -11.24
N GLU A 70 1.15 19.37 -12.48
CA GLU A 70 1.04 20.80 -12.80
C GLU A 70 -0.41 21.26 -12.68
#